data_AF-A0A3C0KCX5-F1
#
_entry.id   AF-A0A3C0KCX5-F1
#
_cell.length_a   1.000
_cell.length_b   1.000
_cell.length_c   1.000
_cell.angle_alpha   90.00
_cell.angle_beta   90.00
_cell.angle_gamma   90.00
#
_symmetry.space_group_name_H-M   'P 1'
#
loop_
_entity.id
_entity.type
_entity.pdbx_description
1 polymer ?
#
loop_
_entity_poly.entity_id
_entity_poly.type
_entity_poly.pdbx_seq_one_letter_code
_entity_poly.pdbx_strand_id
1 'polypeptide(L)' 'MDKLRITGGRPLYGEVPISGAKNAALPELCATLLTDEQVRLINVPRLR' A
#
# COMPACT_ATOMS: atom_id res chain seq x y z
N MET A 1 15.96 -0.94 16.40
CA MET A 1 16.13 -1.44 15.01
C MET A 1 15.36 -2.73 14.90
N ASP A 2 14.40 -2.77 13.98
CA ASP A 2 13.56 -3.95 13.78
C ASP A 2 14.34 -5.02 13.00
N LYS A 3 14.09 -6.29 13.31
CA LYS A 3 14.74 -7.44 12.66
C LYS A 3 13.70 -8.50 12.34
N LEU A 4 13.86 -9.14 11.18
CA LEU A 4 13.10 -10.32 10.79
C LEU A 4 14.01 -11.54 10.81
N ARG A 5 13.59 -12.62 11.49
CA ARG A 5 14.22 -13.94 11.42
C ARG A 5 13.29 -14.88 10.66
N ILE A 6 13.75 -15.37 9.52
CA ILE A 6 12.97 -16.27 8.65
C ILE A 6 13.51 -17.70 8.82
N THR A 7 12.61 -18.67 8.99
CA THR A 7 12.94 -20.10 9.00
C THR A 7 12.23 -20.77 7.83
N GLY A 8 13.00 -21.35 6.92
CA GLY A 8 12.48 -22.01 5.72
C GLY A 8 12.02 -23.46 5.96
N GLY A 9 11.83 -24.20 4.86
CA GLY A 9 11.54 -25.63 4.88
C GLY A 9 10.10 -26.03 4.58
N ARG A 10 9.22 -25.08 4.25
CA ARG A 10 7.83 -25.35 3.84
C ARG A 10 7.45 -24.52 2.62
N PRO A 11 6.86 -25.10 1.56
CA PRO A 11 6.32 -24.34 0.45
C PRO A 11 5.14 -23.49 0.92
N LEU A 12 4.99 -22.29 0.33
CA LEU A 12 3.83 -21.44 0.58
C LEU A 12 2.64 -21.94 -0.25
N TYR A 13 1.45 -21.94 0.34
CA TYR A 13 0.19 -22.25 -0.32
C TYR A 13 -0.92 -21.34 0.22
N GLY A 14 -1.65 -20.69 -0.66
CA GLY A 14 -2.72 -19.75 -0.32
C GLY A 14 -2.74 -18.53 -1.23
N GLU A 15 -3.52 -17.54 -0.84
CA GLU A 15 -3.72 -16.28 -1.58
C GLU A 15 -3.36 -15.09 -0.69
N VAL A 16 -2.90 -14.00 -1.31
CA VAL A 16 -2.58 -12.74 -0.62
C VAL A 16 -3.23 -11.60 -1.40
N PRO A 17 -4.05 -10.75 -0.76
CA PRO A 17 -4.58 -9.57 -1.42
C PRO A 17 -3.45 -8.56 -1.67
N ILE A 18 -3.37 -8.06 -2.91
CA ILE A 18 -2.40 -7.04 -3.27
C ILE A 18 -2.92 -5.67 -2.83
N SER A 19 -2.10 -4.94 -2.07
CA SER A 19 -2.40 -3.55 -1.71
C SER A 19 -2.29 -2.63 -2.92
N GLY A 20 -2.98 -1.49 -2.92
CA GLY A 20 -2.85 -0.51 -3.99
C GLY A 20 -1.41 -0.01 -4.19
N ALA A 21 -1.15 0.54 -5.38
CA ALA A 21 0.18 0.96 -5.77
C ALA A 21 0.59 2.26 -5.07
N LYS A 22 1.62 2.20 -4.22
CA LYS A 22 2.12 3.41 -3.52
C LYS A 22 2.52 4.52 -4.49
N ASN A 23 3.09 4.16 -5.65
CA ASN A 23 3.57 5.12 -6.64
C ASN A 23 2.43 5.78 -7.44
N ALA A 24 1.22 5.22 -7.41
CA ALA A 24 0.02 5.88 -7.92
C ALA A 24 -0.63 6.73 -6.82
N ALA A 25 -0.76 6.17 -5.61
CA ALA A 25 -1.40 6.84 -4.49
C ALA A 25 -0.70 8.14 -4.06
N LEU A 26 0.63 8.22 -4.15
CA LEU A 26 1.38 9.42 -3.77
C LEU A 26 1.08 10.64 -4.66
N PRO A 27 1.20 10.59 -6.00
CA PRO A 27 0.83 11.70 -6.85
C PRO A 27 -0.69 11.98 -6.86
N GLU A 28 -1.54 10.95 -6.74
CA GLU A 28 -2.99 11.13 -6.58
C GLU A 28 -3.33 11.94 -5.33
N LEU A 29 -2.66 11.67 -4.20
CA LEU A 29 -2.80 12.45 -2.98
C LEU A 29 -2.41 13.92 -3.21
N CYS A 30 -1.31 14.19 -3.91
CA CYS A 30 -0.92 15.55 -4.26
C CYS A 30 -1.95 16.24 -5.17
N ALA A 31 -2.53 15.52 -6.13
CA ALA A 31 -3.53 16.06 -7.04
C ALA A 31 -4.81 16.53 -6.32
N THR A 32 -5.11 15.98 -5.13
CA THR A 32 -6.26 16.44 -4.31
C THR A 32 -6.15 17.90 -3.88
N LEU A 33 -4.95 18.49 -3.90
CA LEU A 33 -4.72 19.91 -3.58
C LEU A 33 -5.19 20.87 -4.68
N LEU A 34 -5.54 20.35 -5.87
CA LEU A 34 -5.92 21.16 -7.04
C LEU A 34 -7.42 21.53 -7.07
N THR A 35 -8.19 21.09 -6.08
CA THR A 35 -9.63 21.37 -5.96
C THR A 35 -10.00 21.60 -4.50
N ASP A 36 -11.03 22.40 -4.26
CA ASP A 36 -11.69 22.58 -2.98
C ASP A 36 -12.80 21.55 -2.71
N GLU A 37 -13.12 20.71 -3.70
CA GLU A 37 -14.08 19.62 -3.56
C GLU A 37 -13.51 18.44 -2.76
N GLN A 38 -14.40 17.67 -2.14
CA GLN A 38 -14.02 16.48 -1.40
C GLN A 38 -13.56 15.36 -2.35
N VAL A 39 -12.30 14.93 -2.21
CA VAL A 39 -11.76 13.75 -2.92
C VAL A 39 -11.65 12.55 -1.98
N ARG A 40 -12.24 11.41 -2.37
CA ARG A 40 -12.11 10.14 -1.65
C ARG A 40 -11.23 9.16 -2.45
N LEU A 41 -10.01 8.95 -1.99
CA LEU A 41 -9.12 7.91 -2.52
C LEU A 41 -9.43 6.56 -1.87
N ILE A 42 -9.54 5.51 -2.67
CA ILE A 42 -9.78 4.13 -2.21
C ILE A 42 -8.58 3.25 -2.56
N ASN A 43 -8.42 2.13 -1.85
CA ASN A 43 -7.29 1.21 -2.04
C ASN A 43 -5.90 1.86 -1.82
N VAL A 44 -5.80 2.89 -0.98
CA VAL A 44 -4.51 3.51 -0.63
C VAL A 44 -3.73 2.54 0.28
N PRO A 45 -2.48 2.15 -0.07
CA PRO A 45 -1.71 1.23 0.75
C PRO A 45 -1.27 1.87 2.07
N ARG A 46 -1.24 1.07 3.14
CA ARG A 46 -0.68 1.50 4.43
C ARG A 46 0.84 1.38 4.40
N LEU A 47 1.53 2.52 4.33
CA LEU A 47 2.98 2.58 4.41
C LEU A 47 3.42 2.55 5.89
N ARG A 48 4.56 1.93 6.18
CA ARG A 48 5.23 1.90 7.49
C ARG A 48 6.65 2.44 7.36
#